data_AF-A0A7S9CBQ1-F1
#
_entry.id   AF-A0A7S9CBQ1-F1
#
_cell.length_a   1.000
_cell.length_b   1.000
_cell.length_c   1.000
_cell.angle_alpha   90.00
_cell.angle_beta   90.00
_cell.angle_gamma   90.00
#
_symmetry.space_group_name_H-M   'P 1'
#
loop_
_entity.id
_entity.type
_entity.pdbx_description
1 polymer ?
#
loop_
_entity_poly.entity_id
_entity_poly.type
_entity_poly.pdbx_seq_one_letter_code
_entity_poly.pdbx_strand_id
1 'polypeptide(L)'
;MSSAAVSTVLVAVLAWLARTIIYERLKAGVQHEFNEKLETIRAEAKQRETLLQAELKAQDTRLQAELRNRDQQLQLLQSGVLSARASRQAALDARRLDAIDALWASFHGLAPLRMAARFMETIKYDAALTHAATDPNTRAFFTDLSRLAGVTTEKLQARAEESPWKARLYVSEQAWKLFEAYQGVLHVLLLRLKQLETGIDKDFTKIEKSIAEVKGALPHYTKFLDQHGADVLPLLIEDLGAAFERELLGMLNNEPRGARDVDEVGILMAAAEKFIASNQKTVSATGQGQSTETNRQP
;
A
#
# COMPACT_ATOMS: atom_id res chain seq x y z
N MET A 1 113.05 -62.63 -0.61
CA MET A 1 112.11 -61.73 -1.31
C MET A 1 110.73 -62.36 -1.27
N SER A 2 109.77 -61.86 -0.47
CA SER A 2 108.31 -62.05 -0.67
C SER A 2 107.42 -61.80 0.57
N SER A 3 107.95 -61.48 1.76
CA SER A 3 107.10 -61.23 2.95
C SER A 3 106.45 -59.83 3.00
N ALA A 4 106.99 -58.84 2.29
CA ALA A 4 106.45 -57.48 2.25
C ALA A 4 105.25 -57.30 1.30
N ALA A 5 105.15 -58.13 0.25
CA ALA A 5 104.09 -58.04 -0.76
C ALA A 5 102.75 -58.66 -0.29
N VAL A 6 102.80 -59.70 0.55
CA VAL A 6 101.60 -60.34 1.11
C VAL A 6 100.93 -59.44 2.16
N SER A 7 101.72 -58.69 2.94
CA SER A 7 101.22 -57.74 3.94
C SER A 7 100.46 -56.56 3.31
N THR A 8 100.95 -56.03 2.19
CA THR A 8 100.32 -54.89 1.49
C THR A 8 98.99 -55.27 0.83
N VAL A 9 98.89 -56.47 0.25
CA VAL A 9 97.63 -56.97 -0.34
C VAL A 9 96.57 -57.22 0.74
N LEU A 10 96.97 -57.77 1.90
CA LEU A 10 96.06 -58.07 2.99
C LEU A 10 95.51 -56.78 3.65
N VAL A 11 96.34 -55.74 3.77
CA VAL A 11 95.89 -54.41 4.21
C VAL A 11 94.96 -53.75 3.20
N ALA A 12 95.21 -53.89 1.89
CA ALA A 12 94.32 -53.34 0.86
C ALA A 12 92.94 -54.02 0.84
N VAL A 13 92.90 -55.34 1.03
CA VAL A 13 91.64 -56.11 1.13
C VAL A 13 90.87 -55.75 2.41
N LEU A 14 91.56 -55.65 3.56
CA LEU A 14 90.94 -55.22 4.82
C LEU A 14 90.44 -53.78 4.75
N ALA A 15 91.18 -52.87 4.11
CA ALA A 15 90.76 -51.48 3.91
C ALA A 15 89.56 -51.38 2.95
N TRP A 16 89.51 -52.21 1.91
CA TRP A 16 88.38 -52.29 0.99
C TRP A 16 87.13 -52.83 1.68
N LEU A 17 87.25 -53.93 2.44
CA LEU A 17 86.17 -54.49 3.27
C LEU A 17 85.68 -53.52 4.35
N ALA A 18 86.59 -52.84 5.04
CA ALA A 18 86.23 -51.80 6.00
C ALA A 18 85.47 -50.66 5.30
N ARG A 19 85.90 -50.24 4.11
CA ARG A 19 85.21 -49.21 3.33
C ARG A 19 83.81 -49.65 2.90
N THR A 20 83.60 -50.88 2.44
CA THR A 20 82.27 -51.38 2.06
C THR A 20 81.36 -51.56 3.28
N ILE A 21 81.87 -52.10 4.39
CA ILE A 21 81.09 -52.26 5.63
C ILE A 21 80.70 -50.90 6.22
N ILE A 22 81.63 -49.95 6.27
CA ILE A 22 81.35 -48.58 6.75
C ILE A 22 80.36 -47.91 5.81
N TYR A 23 80.52 -48.03 4.49
CA TYR A 23 79.60 -47.43 3.52
C TYR A 23 78.19 -48.01 3.62
N GLU A 24 78.03 -49.33 3.74
CA GLU A 24 76.72 -49.97 3.89
C GLU A 24 76.06 -49.63 5.22
N ARG A 25 76.81 -49.61 6.33
CA ARG A 25 76.29 -49.18 7.65
C ARG A 25 75.86 -47.71 7.63
N LEU A 26 76.68 -46.84 7.02
CA LEU A 26 76.36 -45.41 6.90
C LEU A 26 75.15 -45.20 6.00
N LYS A 27 75.08 -45.90 4.86
CA LYS A 27 73.94 -45.84 3.92
C LYS A 27 72.65 -46.36 4.56
N ALA A 28 72.71 -47.46 5.29
CA ALA A 28 71.57 -48.03 6.01
C ALA A 28 71.10 -47.10 7.14
N GLY A 29 72.03 -46.51 7.90
CA GLY A 29 71.70 -45.51 8.94
C GLY A 29 71.02 -44.27 8.36
N VAL A 30 71.57 -43.72 7.27
CA VAL A 30 71.00 -42.57 6.57
C VAL A 30 69.63 -42.90 5.95
N GLN A 31 69.48 -44.07 5.32
CA GLN A 31 68.18 -44.52 4.78
C GLN A 31 67.13 -44.68 5.88
N HIS A 32 67.51 -45.20 7.05
CA HIS A 32 66.59 -45.35 8.17
C HIS A 32 66.12 -44.00 8.69
N GLU A 33 67.03 -43.06 8.96
CA GLU A 33 66.66 -41.70 9.39
C GLU A 33 65.79 -40.98 8.35
N PHE A 34 66.08 -41.14 7.05
CA PHE A 34 65.25 -40.55 6.00
C PHE A 34 63.85 -41.18 5.96
N ASN A 35 63.75 -42.50 6.08
CA ASN A 35 62.45 -43.16 6.13
C ASN A 35 61.64 -42.73 7.35
N GLU A 36 62.27 -42.64 8.52
CA GLU A 36 61.62 -42.15 9.74
C GLU A 36 61.13 -40.71 9.56
N LYS A 37 61.97 -39.81 9.02
CA LYS A 37 61.57 -38.43 8.71
C LYS A 37 60.46 -38.34 7.65
N LEU A 38 60.46 -39.23 6.66
CA LEU A 38 59.40 -39.28 5.65
C LEU A 38 58.08 -39.78 6.25
N GLU A 39 58.12 -40.77 7.14
CA GLU A 39 56.94 -41.24 7.85
C GLU A 39 56.37 -40.18 8.78
N THR A 40 57.21 -39.46 9.54
CA THR A 40 56.75 -38.37 10.41
C THR A 40 56.13 -37.23 9.62
N ILE A 41 56.80 -36.75 8.55
CA ILE A 41 56.24 -35.70 7.68
C ILE A 41 54.91 -36.15 7.04
N ARG A 42 54.82 -37.41 6.61
CA ARG A 42 53.60 -37.95 5.99
C ARG A 42 52.47 -38.09 7.00
N ALA A 43 52.78 -38.48 8.24
CA ALA A 43 51.81 -38.53 9.33
C ALA A 43 51.32 -37.13 9.71
N GLU A 44 52.24 -36.17 9.86
CA GLU A 44 51.90 -34.76 10.12
C GLU A 44 51.05 -34.15 9.00
N ALA A 45 51.38 -34.42 7.73
CA ALA A 45 50.61 -33.94 6.58
C ALA A 45 49.18 -34.49 6.62
N LYS A 46 49.01 -35.80 6.83
CA LYS A 46 47.67 -36.41 6.97
C LYS A 46 46.90 -35.84 8.15
N GLN A 47 47.57 -35.60 9.29
CA GLN A 47 46.93 -35.01 10.46
C GLN A 47 46.48 -33.57 10.19
N ARG A 48 47.28 -32.77 9.48
CA ARG A 48 46.88 -31.42 9.08
C ARG A 48 45.72 -31.43 8.10
N GLU A 49 45.72 -32.35 7.13
CA GLU A 49 44.62 -32.51 6.18
C GLU A 49 43.30 -32.86 6.88
N THR A 50 43.30 -33.81 7.82
CA THR A 50 42.07 -34.19 8.54
C THR A 50 41.58 -33.06 9.44
N LEU A 51 42.48 -32.30 10.07
CA LEU A 51 42.14 -31.12 10.85
C LEU A 51 41.50 -30.03 9.98
N LEU A 52 42.12 -29.70 8.85
CA LEU A 52 41.58 -28.71 7.91
C LEU A 52 40.22 -29.14 7.35
N GLN A 53 40.04 -30.41 7.01
CA GLN A 53 38.75 -30.92 6.54
C GLN A 53 37.67 -30.86 7.63
N ALA A 54 38.02 -31.17 8.88
CA ALA A 54 37.09 -31.06 9.99
C ALA A 54 36.69 -29.59 10.25
N GLU A 55 37.66 -28.67 10.18
CA GLU A 55 37.41 -27.23 10.34
C GLU A 55 36.51 -26.68 9.22
N LEU A 56 36.78 -27.01 7.96
CA LEU A 56 35.96 -26.60 6.83
C LEU A 56 34.52 -27.09 6.96
N LYS A 57 34.32 -28.38 7.32
CA LYS A 57 32.98 -28.93 7.56
C LYS A 57 32.26 -28.24 8.73
N ALA A 58 32.99 -27.89 9.79
CA ALA A 58 32.44 -27.16 10.93
C ALA A 58 32.04 -25.72 10.54
N GLN A 59 32.83 -25.05 9.69
CA GLN A 59 32.49 -23.73 9.16
C GLN A 59 31.26 -23.79 8.23
N ASP A 60 31.20 -24.75 7.32
CA ASP A 60 30.07 -24.91 6.40
C ASP A 60 28.76 -25.17 7.14
N THR A 61 28.77 -26.07 8.12
CA THR A 61 27.58 -26.37 8.94
C THR A 61 27.13 -25.16 9.75
N ARG A 62 28.07 -24.37 10.28
CA ARG A 62 27.77 -23.10 10.97
C ARG A 62 27.16 -22.06 10.03
N LEU A 63 27.74 -21.87 8.85
CA LEU A 63 27.21 -20.92 7.85
C LEU A 63 25.82 -21.31 7.38
N GLN A 64 25.58 -22.60 7.12
CA GLN A 64 24.24 -23.09 6.77
C GLN A 64 23.21 -22.86 7.89
N ALA A 65 23.60 -23.07 9.15
CA ALA A 65 22.73 -22.79 10.29
C ALA A 65 22.42 -21.29 10.42
N GLU A 66 23.41 -20.42 10.20
CA GLU A 66 23.21 -18.96 10.22
C GLU A 66 22.30 -18.50 9.08
N LEU A 67 22.49 -19.02 7.86
CA LEU A 67 21.62 -18.72 6.72
C LEU A 67 20.18 -19.12 6.99
N ARG A 68 19.95 -20.34 7.49
CA ARG A 68 18.59 -20.80 7.85
C ARG A 68 17.94 -19.92 8.91
N ASN A 69 18.69 -19.48 9.91
CA ASN A 69 18.18 -18.58 10.94
C ASN A 69 17.85 -17.19 10.35
N ARG A 70 18.73 -16.63 9.51
CA ARG A 70 18.49 -15.37 8.79
C ARG A 70 17.27 -15.46 7.88
N ASP A 71 17.09 -16.57 7.15
CA ASP A 71 15.93 -16.79 6.29
C ASP A 71 14.63 -16.85 7.10
N GLN A 72 14.64 -17.54 8.25
CA GLN A 72 13.49 -17.56 9.17
C GLN A 72 13.17 -16.16 9.69
N GLN A 73 14.18 -15.37 10.07
CA GLN A 73 13.98 -13.98 10.51
C GLN A 73 13.42 -13.11 9.39
N LEU A 74 13.89 -13.25 8.16
CA LEU A 74 13.38 -12.54 7.00
C LEU A 74 11.92 -12.90 6.71
N GLN A 75 11.56 -14.19 6.80
CA GLN A 75 10.18 -14.63 6.63
C GLN A 75 9.26 -14.09 7.73
N LEU A 76 9.70 -14.09 8.99
CA LEU A 76 8.95 -13.51 10.11
C LEU A 76 8.79 -11.99 9.95
N LEU A 77 9.82 -11.29 9.50
CA LEU A 77 9.75 -9.85 9.25
C LEU A 77 8.83 -9.54 8.06
N GLN A 78 8.94 -10.29 6.97
CA GLN A 78 8.09 -10.11 5.79
C GLN A 78 6.61 -10.36 6.13
N SER A 79 6.31 -11.47 6.82
CA SER A 79 4.95 -11.77 7.26
C SER A 79 4.42 -10.74 8.26
N GLY A 80 5.27 -10.28 9.19
CA GLY A 80 4.93 -9.20 10.13
C GLY A 80 4.60 -7.88 9.43
N VAL A 81 5.41 -7.46 8.45
CA VAL A 81 5.19 -6.24 7.66
C VAL A 81 3.92 -6.35 6.81
N LEU A 82 3.69 -7.49 6.15
CA LEU A 82 2.49 -7.72 5.35
C LEU A 82 1.23 -7.70 6.22
N SER A 83 1.26 -8.35 7.39
CA SER A 83 0.17 -8.34 8.36
C SER A 83 -0.11 -6.94 8.90
N ALA A 84 0.92 -6.20 9.29
CA ALA A 84 0.79 -4.81 9.75
C ALA A 84 0.22 -3.89 8.66
N ARG A 85 0.63 -4.08 7.40
CA ARG A 85 0.09 -3.33 6.26
C ARG A 85 -1.38 -3.67 6.01
N ALA A 86 -1.74 -4.95 6.02
CA ALA A 86 -3.13 -5.40 5.86
C ALA A 86 -4.02 -4.85 6.98
N SER A 87 -3.56 -4.90 8.23
CA SER A 87 -4.26 -4.34 9.39
C SER A 87 -4.49 -2.84 9.27
N ARG A 88 -3.46 -2.08 8.86
CA ARG A 88 -3.60 -0.64 8.61
C ARG A 88 -4.58 -0.36 7.48
N GLN A 89 -4.52 -1.12 6.39
CA GLN A 89 -5.42 -0.95 5.26
C GLN A 89 -6.87 -1.20 5.67
N ALA A 90 -7.14 -2.29 6.38
CA ALA A 90 -8.47 -2.59 6.92
C ALA A 90 -8.99 -1.48 7.84
N ALA A 91 -8.13 -0.94 8.72
CA ALA A 91 -8.50 0.18 9.59
C ALA A 91 -8.82 1.46 8.80
N LEU A 92 -8.06 1.77 7.74
CA LEU A 92 -8.33 2.89 6.85
C LEU A 92 -9.63 2.70 6.07
N ASP A 93 -9.88 1.50 5.56
CA ASP A 93 -11.10 1.19 4.82
C ASP A 93 -12.34 1.25 5.72
N ALA A 94 -12.24 0.79 6.98
CA ALA A 94 -13.29 0.99 7.97
C ALA A 94 -13.60 2.49 8.19
N ARG A 95 -12.57 3.34 8.32
CA ARG A 95 -12.78 4.80 8.44
C ARG A 95 -13.38 5.44 7.20
N ARG A 96 -13.06 4.92 6.02
CA ARG A 96 -13.67 5.37 4.75
C ARG A 96 -15.16 5.01 4.71
N LEU A 97 -15.53 3.81 5.11
CA LEU A 97 -16.93 3.39 5.21
C LEU A 97 -17.70 4.26 6.20
N ASP A 98 -17.17 4.45 7.42
CA ASP A 98 -17.75 5.34 8.43
C ASP A 98 -17.99 6.76 7.88
N ALA A 99 -17.03 7.27 7.11
CA ALA A 99 -17.11 8.60 6.52
C ALA A 99 -18.15 8.70 5.39
N ILE A 100 -18.24 7.67 4.53
CA ILE A 100 -19.27 7.58 3.49
C ILE A 100 -20.65 7.54 4.16
N ASP A 101 -20.84 6.71 5.18
CA ASP A 101 -22.10 6.60 5.91
C ASP A 101 -22.49 7.92 6.59
N ALA A 102 -21.55 8.61 7.22
CA ALA A 102 -21.81 9.91 7.83
C ALA A 102 -22.20 10.98 6.79
N LEU A 103 -21.55 10.98 5.63
CA LEU A 103 -21.87 11.92 4.55
C LEU A 103 -23.22 11.59 3.91
N TRP A 104 -23.54 10.31 3.76
CA TRP A 104 -24.81 9.81 3.27
C TRP A 104 -25.98 10.16 4.20
N ALA A 105 -25.79 9.95 5.51
CA ALA A 105 -26.76 10.36 6.52
C ALA A 105 -27.02 11.88 6.46
N SER A 106 -25.95 12.68 6.32
CA SER A 106 -26.06 14.14 6.19
C SER A 106 -26.79 14.57 4.90
N PHE A 107 -26.55 13.84 3.80
CA PHE A 107 -27.23 14.05 2.52
C PHE A 107 -28.72 13.70 2.60
N HIS A 108 -29.09 12.63 3.29
CA HIS A 108 -30.50 12.30 3.50
C HIS A 108 -31.20 13.20 4.53
N GLY A 109 -30.48 13.68 5.54
CA GLY A 109 -30.97 14.69 6.47
C GLY A 109 -31.38 16.00 5.78
N LEU A 110 -30.91 16.23 4.55
CA LEU A 110 -31.28 17.35 3.69
C LEU A 110 -32.61 17.17 2.93
N ALA A 111 -33.25 16.00 3.00
CA ALA A 111 -34.47 15.71 2.25
C ALA A 111 -35.61 16.73 2.46
N PRO A 112 -35.88 17.25 3.67
CA PRO A 112 -36.88 18.30 3.87
C PRO A 112 -36.56 19.60 3.10
N LEU A 113 -35.27 19.98 3.06
CA LEU A 113 -34.84 21.16 2.30
C LEU A 113 -34.96 20.93 0.79
N ARG A 114 -34.62 19.73 0.31
CA ARG A 114 -34.86 19.36 -1.08
C ARG A 114 -36.34 19.48 -1.43
N MET A 115 -37.23 19.08 -0.53
CA MET A 115 -38.66 19.23 -0.78
C MET A 115 -39.10 20.69 -0.82
N ALA A 116 -38.64 21.51 0.12
CA ALA A 116 -38.86 22.95 0.08
C ALA A 116 -38.37 23.57 -1.23
N ALA A 117 -37.20 23.15 -1.72
CA ALA A 117 -36.64 23.63 -2.98
C ALA A 117 -37.54 23.31 -4.19
N ARG A 118 -38.12 22.11 -4.26
CA ARG A 118 -39.07 21.74 -5.34
C ARG A 118 -40.31 22.61 -5.34
N PHE A 119 -40.84 22.98 -4.17
CA PHE A 119 -41.95 23.94 -4.12
C PHE A 119 -41.52 25.33 -4.60
N MET A 120 -40.33 25.77 -4.18
CA MET A 120 -39.76 27.08 -4.53
C MET A 120 -39.42 27.21 -6.02
N GLU A 121 -39.18 26.12 -6.74
CA GLU A 121 -38.91 26.11 -8.19
C GLU A 121 -40.04 26.78 -9.00
N THR A 122 -41.28 26.62 -8.56
CA THR A 122 -42.46 27.16 -9.26
C THR A 122 -42.75 28.63 -8.92
N ILE A 123 -42.04 29.19 -7.93
CA ILE A 123 -42.35 30.48 -7.32
C ILE A 123 -41.33 31.51 -7.81
N LYS A 124 -41.83 32.59 -8.42
CA LYS A 124 -40.99 33.75 -8.78
C LYS A 124 -40.58 34.49 -7.51
N TYR A 125 -39.35 34.23 -7.05
CA TYR A 125 -38.85 34.71 -5.75
C TYR A 125 -39.01 36.22 -5.58
N ASP A 126 -38.59 37.03 -6.56
CA ASP A 126 -38.65 38.50 -6.45
C ASP A 126 -40.08 39.02 -6.28
N ALA A 127 -41.03 38.45 -7.03
CA ALA A 127 -42.44 38.78 -6.90
C ALA A 127 -42.98 38.35 -5.53
N ALA A 128 -42.67 37.11 -5.11
CA ALA A 128 -43.07 36.58 -3.82
C ALA A 128 -42.52 37.42 -2.65
N LEU A 129 -41.29 37.94 -2.76
CA LEU A 129 -40.65 38.78 -1.75
C LEU A 129 -41.42 40.09 -1.54
N THR A 130 -41.79 40.77 -2.63
CA THR A 130 -42.58 42.01 -2.56
C THR A 130 -43.99 41.79 -1.97
N HIS A 131 -44.62 40.67 -2.31
CA HIS A 131 -45.93 40.31 -1.76
C HIS A 131 -45.85 39.91 -0.28
N ALA A 132 -44.85 39.12 0.12
CA ALA A 132 -44.67 38.69 1.50
C ALA A 132 -44.41 39.85 2.47
N ALA A 133 -43.75 40.91 1.99
CA ALA A 133 -43.51 42.13 2.78
C ALA A 133 -44.81 42.87 3.15
N THR A 134 -45.83 42.80 2.30
CA THR A 134 -47.07 43.58 2.45
C THR A 134 -48.25 42.75 2.93
N ASP A 135 -48.36 41.50 2.50
CA ASP A 135 -49.53 40.64 2.74
C ASP A 135 -49.26 39.53 3.78
N PRO A 136 -49.99 39.54 4.93
CA PRO A 136 -49.93 38.46 5.92
C PRO A 136 -50.32 37.08 5.38
N ASN A 137 -51.23 37.00 4.41
CA ASN A 137 -51.68 35.71 3.86
C ASN A 137 -50.57 35.03 3.06
N THR A 138 -49.82 35.83 2.30
CA THR A 138 -48.62 35.37 1.60
C THR A 138 -47.58 34.79 2.58
N ARG A 139 -47.34 35.44 3.73
CA ARG A 139 -46.44 34.89 4.77
C ARG A 139 -46.96 33.58 5.39
N ALA A 140 -48.27 33.51 5.65
CA ALA A 140 -48.90 32.30 6.15
C ALA A 140 -48.75 31.14 5.16
N PHE A 141 -48.95 31.39 3.87
CA PHE A 141 -48.72 30.40 2.81
C PHE A 141 -47.30 29.82 2.86
N PHE A 142 -46.26 30.65 2.93
CA PHE A 142 -44.87 30.17 3.01
C PHE A 142 -44.56 29.45 4.32
N THR A 143 -45.20 29.85 5.42
CA THR A 143 -45.09 29.15 6.71
C THR A 143 -45.66 27.74 6.62
N ASP A 144 -46.82 27.59 6.01
CA ASP A 144 -47.46 26.29 5.81
C ASP A 144 -46.69 25.43 4.80
N LEU A 145 -46.10 26.05 3.77
CA LEU A 145 -45.21 25.38 2.82
C LEU A 145 -43.96 24.82 3.52
N SER A 146 -43.32 25.59 4.40
CA SER A 146 -42.18 25.12 5.20
C SER A 146 -42.56 23.94 6.09
N ARG A 147 -43.74 23.98 6.71
CA ARG A 147 -44.25 22.86 7.52
C ARG A 147 -44.52 21.62 6.68
N LEU A 148 -45.14 21.79 5.51
CA LEU A 148 -45.43 20.69 4.58
C LEU A 148 -44.15 20.03 4.07
N ALA A 149 -43.12 20.82 3.77
CA ALA A 149 -41.80 20.32 3.40
C ALA A 149 -41.05 19.65 4.57
N GLY A 150 -41.57 19.75 5.81
CA GLY A 150 -40.95 19.19 7.00
C GLY A 150 -39.77 20.02 7.52
N VAL A 151 -39.68 21.29 7.14
CA VAL A 151 -38.65 22.24 7.60
C VAL A 151 -39.14 22.87 8.90
N THR A 152 -38.87 22.19 10.01
CA THR A 152 -39.17 22.66 11.37
C THR A 152 -37.90 23.09 12.09
N THR A 153 -38.01 24.00 13.05
CA THR A 153 -36.88 24.49 13.85
C THR A 153 -36.14 23.35 14.56
N GLU A 154 -36.87 22.39 15.11
CA GLU A 154 -36.31 21.21 15.79
C GLU A 154 -35.45 20.35 14.85
N LYS A 155 -35.93 20.08 13.62
CA LYS A 155 -35.18 19.31 12.63
C LYS A 155 -33.94 20.05 12.12
N LEU A 156 -34.02 21.37 12.02
CA LEU A 156 -32.86 22.20 11.66
C LEU A 156 -31.81 22.21 12.78
N GLN A 157 -32.22 22.24 14.04
CA GLN A 157 -31.31 22.17 15.19
C GLN A 157 -30.62 20.81 15.29
N ALA A 158 -31.39 19.71 15.25
CA ALA A 158 -30.83 18.36 15.26
C ALA A 158 -29.77 18.17 14.16
N ARG A 159 -30.02 18.74 12.97
CA ARG A 159 -29.07 18.71 11.86
C ARG A 159 -27.80 19.54 12.09
N ALA A 160 -27.88 20.64 12.83
CA ALA A 160 -26.70 21.47 13.12
C ALA A 160 -25.71 20.75 14.05
N GLU A 161 -26.19 19.81 14.86
CA GLU A 161 -25.37 18.98 15.75
C GLU A 161 -24.62 17.88 14.97
N GLU A 162 -25.20 17.40 13.88
CA GLU A 162 -24.62 16.38 12.99
C GLU A 162 -23.69 17.01 11.94
N SER A 163 -22.41 17.12 12.30
CA SER A 163 -21.38 17.71 11.45
C SER A 163 -20.61 16.65 10.62
N PRO A 164 -20.74 16.62 9.27
CA PRO A 164 -20.02 15.68 8.42
C PRO A 164 -18.54 16.04 8.22
N TRP A 165 -18.02 17.06 8.89
CA TRP A 165 -16.66 17.57 8.68
C TRP A 165 -15.56 16.53 8.95
N LYS A 166 -15.83 15.55 9.82
CA LYS A 166 -14.90 14.43 10.06
C LYS A 166 -14.77 13.50 8.85
N ALA A 167 -15.81 13.40 8.02
CA ALA A 167 -15.81 12.57 6.82
C ALA A 167 -14.85 13.11 5.75
N ARG A 168 -14.63 14.43 5.71
CA ARG A 168 -13.81 15.11 4.68
C ARG A 168 -12.44 14.48 4.45
N LEU A 169 -11.78 13.98 5.51
CA LEU A 169 -10.44 13.39 5.40
C LEU A 169 -10.43 12.05 4.66
N TYR A 170 -11.56 11.33 4.68
CA TYR A 170 -11.65 9.95 4.19
C TYR A 170 -12.48 9.82 2.92
N VAL A 171 -13.11 10.91 2.45
CA VAL A 171 -13.87 10.94 1.19
C VAL A 171 -13.07 11.57 0.05
N SER A 172 -13.49 11.33 -1.20
CA SER A 172 -12.85 11.98 -2.35
C SER A 172 -13.11 13.49 -2.33
N GLU A 173 -12.18 14.26 -2.91
CA GLU A 173 -12.41 15.70 -3.07
C GLU A 173 -13.66 15.99 -3.91
N GLN A 174 -13.94 15.15 -4.90
CA GLN A 174 -15.11 15.32 -5.77
C GLN A 174 -16.41 15.08 -4.99
N ALA A 175 -16.49 14.02 -4.18
CA ALA A 175 -17.64 13.76 -3.32
C ALA A 175 -17.90 14.93 -2.38
N TRP A 176 -16.84 15.45 -1.76
CA TRP A 176 -16.93 16.58 -0.86
C TRP A 176 -17.38 17.87 -1.58
N LYS A 177 -16.81 18.18 -2.74
CA LYS A 177 -17.21 19.35 -3.56
C LYS A 177 -18.68 19.28 -3.98
N LEU A 178 -19.15 18.12 -4.44
CA LEU A 178 -20.56 17.89 -4.80
C LEU A 178 -21.48 18.07 -3.59
N PHE A 179 -21.11 17.49 -2.45
CA PHE A 179 -21.88 17.63 -1.21
C PHE A 179 -21.94 19.07 -0.71
N GLU A 180 -20.82 19.80 -0.70
CA GLU A 180 -20.78 21.22 -0.31
C GLU A 180 -21.64 22.08 -1.23
N ALA A 181 -21.55 21.87 -2.55
CA ALA A 181 -22.39 22.59 -3.52
C ALA A 181 -23.88 22.29 -3.31
N TYR A 182 -24.25 21.02 -3.15
CA TYR A 182 -25.62 20.59 -2.87
C TYR A 182 -26.15 21.22 -1.57
N GLN A 183 -25.39 21.14 -0.49
CA GLN A 183 -25.75 21.72 0.80
C GLN A 183 -25.85 23.25 0.73
N GLY A 184 -24.92 23.91 0.03
CA GLY A 184 -24.87 25.36 -0.16
C GLY A 184 -26.12 25.87 -0.87
N VAL A 185 -26.51 25.24 -1.98
CA VAL A 185 -27.74 25.58 -2.71
C VAL A 185 -28.97 25.41 -1.81
N LEU A 186 -29.08 24.30 -1.09
CA LEU A 186 -30.22 24.07 -0.20
C LEU A 186 -30.29 25.07 0.95
N HIS A 187 -29.16 25.53 1.49
CA HIS A 187 -29.14 26.58 2.51
C HIS A 187 -29.54 27.95 1.96
N VAL A 188 -29.14 28.30 0.73
CA VAL A 188 -29.61 29.52 0.08
C VAL A 188 -31.13 29.49 -0.08
N LEU A 189 -31.70 28.36 -0.52
CA LEU A 189 -33.15 28.22 -0.68
C LEU A 189 -33.89 28.23 0.66
N LEU A 190 -33.33 27.60 1.70
CA LEU A 190 -33.87 27.71 3.05
C LEU A 190 -33.91 29.16 3.53
N LEU A 191 -32.83 29.93 3.31
CA LEU A 191 -32.77 31.33 3.71
C LEU A 191 -33.81 32.16 2.96
N ARG A 192 -33.95 31.93 1.64
CA ARG A 192 -35.00 32.54 0.81
C ARG A 192 -36.40 32.23 1.33
N LEU A 193 -36.69 30.97 1.65
CA LEU A 193 -37.97 30.56 2.23
C LEU A 193 -38.24 31.28 3.56
N LYS A 194 -37.24 31.35 4.44
CA LYS A 194 -37.38 32.06 5.74
C LYS A 194 -37.56 33.57 5.59
N GLN A 195 -36.97 34.20 4.58
CA GLN A 195 -37.25 35.61 4.26
C GLN A 195 -38.71 35.80 3.84
N LEU A 196 -39.26 34.89 3.04
CA LEU A 196 -40.66 34.93 2.62
C LEU A 196 -41.64 34.68 3.78
N GLU A 197 -41.28 33.80 4.73
CA GLU A 197 -42.05 33.61 5.97
C GLU A 197 -42.09 34.88 6.84
N THR A 198 -40.96 35.60 6.90
CA THR A 198 -40.81 36.78 7.76
C THR A 198 -41.29 38.08 7.11
N GLY A 199 -41.39 38.11 5.78
CA GLY A 199 -41.76 39.31 5.01
C GLY A 199 -40.65 40.35 4.95
N ILE A 200 -39.38 39.94 5.09
CA ILE A 200 -38.24 40.83 4.89
C ILE A 200 -38.13 41.14 3.40
N ASP A 201 -38.16 42.42 3.03
CA ASP A 201 -38.24 42.88 1.63
C ASP A 201 -36.90 42.90 0.88
N LYS A 202 -35.80 42.52 1.55
CA LYS A 202 -34.45 42.54 1.00
C LYS A 202 -33.85 41.14 0.90
N ASP A 203 -33.28 40.83 -0.27
CA ASP A 203 -32.48 39.62 -0.47
C ASP A 203 -31.09 39.78 0.19
N PHE A 204 -30.74 38.86 1.07
CA PHE A 204 -29.45 38.77 1.77
C PHE A 204 -28.70 37.48 1.42
N THR A 205 -29.20 36.73 0.44
CA THR A 205 -28.61 35.45 0.06
C THR A 205 -27.37 35.71 -0.81
N LYS A 206 -26.23 35.12 -0.42
CA LYS A 206 -24.95 35.24 -1.15
C LYS A 206 -24.90 34.26 -2.32
N ILE A 207 -25.83 34.43 -3.25
CA ILE A 207 -26.11 33.48 -4.34
C ILE A 207 -24.89 33.27 -5.24
N GLU A 208 -24.09 34.31 -5.46
CA GLU A 208 -22.93 34.28 -6.35
C GLU A 208 -21.92 33.24 -5.89
N LYS A 209 -21.78 33.07 -4.57
CA LYS A 209 -20.91 32.05 -4.00
C LYS A 209 -21.43 30.65 -4.29
N SER A 210 -22.73 30.43 -4.12
CA SER A 210 -23.34 29.12 -4.42
C SER A 210 -23.29 28.81 -5.92
N ILE A 211 -23.46 29.79 -6.81
CA ILE A 211 -23.25 29.61 -8.25
C ILE A 211 -21.81 29.18 -8.54
N ALA A 212 -20.81 29.83 -7.92
CA ALA A 212 -19.42 29.46 -8.09
C ALA A 212 -19.11 28.03 -7.59
N GLU A 213 -19.67 27.65 -6.44
CA GLU A 213 -19.57 26.29 -5.89
C GLU A 213 -20.19 25.25 -6.84
N VAL A 214 -21.38 25.52 -7.39
CA VAL A 214 -22.04 24.63 -8.37
C VAL A 214 -21.26 24.54 -9.67
N LYS A 215 -20.69 25.64 -10.18
CA LYS A 215 -19.81 25.61 -11.36
C LYS A 215 -18.57 24.74 -11.14
N GLY A 216 -17.99 24.80 -9.95
CA GLY A 216 -16.87 23.95 -9.57
C GLY A 216 -17.26 22.47 -9.48
N ALA A 217 -18.45 22.17 -8.97
CA ALA A 217 -18.94 20.80 -8.78
C ALA A 217 -19.49 20.18 -10.09
N LEU A 218 -20.14 20.96 -10.94
CA LEU A 218 -20.74 20.56 -12.22
C LEU A 218 -20.29 21.49 -13.37
N PRO A 219 -19.06 21.33 -13.88
CA PRO A 219 -18.50 22.23 -14.89
C PRO A 219 -19.32 22.33 -16.19
N HIS A 220 -20.06 21.28 -16.54
CA HIS A 220 -20.91 21.25 -17.74
C HIS A 220 -22.11 22.20 -17.67
N TYR A 221 -22.53 22.63 -16.47
CA TYR A 221 -23.60 23.62 -16.26
C TYR A 221 -23.12 25.07 -16.25
N THR A 222 -21.81 25.33 -16.43
CA THR A 222 -21.26 26.70 -16.33
C THR A 222 -21.95 27.69 -17.24
N LYS A 223 -22.10 27.35 -18.54
CA LYS A 223 -22.75 28.22 -19.53
C LYS A 223 -24.23 28.46 -19.23
N PHE A 224 -24.90 27.44 -18.70
CA PHE A 224 -26.32 27.52 -18.34
C PHE A 224 -26.52 28.45 -17.13
N LEU A 225 -25.65 28.33 -16.12
CA LEU A 225 -25.63 29.21 -14.96
C LEU A 225 -25.25 30.65 -15.32
N ASP A 226 -24.40 30.87 -16.32
CA ASP A 226 -24.08 32.22 -16.81
C ASP A 226 -25.28 32.90 -17.48
N GLN A 227 -26.14 32.13 -18.13
CA GLN A 227 -27.31 32.64 -18.86
C GLN A 227 -28.51 32.90 -17.95
N HIS A 228 -28.75 32.02 -16.98
CA HIS A 228 -29.96 32.03 -16.17
C HIS A 228 -29.74 32.39 -14.69
N GLY A 229 -28.48 32.49 -14.25
CA GLY A 229 -28.14 32.95 -12.91
C GLY A 229 -28.70 32.08 -11.78
N ALA A 230 -29.27 32.73 -10.77
CA ALA A 230 -29.73 32.13 -9.53
C ALA A 230 -30.98 31.25 -9.67
N ASP A 231 -31.83 31.59 -10.63
CA ASP A 231 -33.20 31.08 -10.69
C ASP A 231 -33.26 29.60 -11.08
N VAL A 232 -32.17 29.10 -11.67
CA VAL A 232 -32.04 27.69 -12.06
C VAL A 232 -31.41 26.82 -10.97
N LEU A 233 -30.97 27.40 -9.84
CA LEU A 233 -30.37 26.61 -8.76
C LEU A 233 -31.31 25.51 -8.22
N PRO A 234 -32.63 25.72 -8.04
CA PRO A 234 -33.55 24.65 -7.65
C PRO A 234 -33.55 23.45 -8.61
N LEU A 235 -33.45 23.72 -9.92
CA LEU A 235 -33.45 22.68 -10.96
C LEU A 235 -32.22 21.77 -10.89
N LEU A 236 -31.08 22.32 -10.46
CA LEU A 236 -29.80 21.60 -10.43
C LEU A 236 -29.63 20.71 -9.19
N ILE A 237 -30.56 20.75 -8.22
CA ILE A 237 -30.44 19.99 -6.96
C ILE A 237 -30.47 18.49 -7.22
N GLU A 238 -31.35 18.03 -8.13
CA GLU A 238 -31.44 16.60 -8.45
C GLU A 238 -30.18 16.12 -9.18
N ASP A 239 -29.62 16.93 -10.08
CA ASP A 239 -28.39 16.60 -10.79
C ASP A 239 -27.17 16.58 -9.85
N LEU A 240 -27.08 17.54 -8.93
CA LEU A 240 -26.07 17.55 -7.87
C LEU A 240 -26.19 16.31 -6.98
N GLY A 241 -27.42 15.96 -6.59
CA GLY A 241 -27.68 14.77 -5.78
C GLY A 241 -27.32 13.47 -6.50
N ALA A 242 -27.72 13.32 -7.76
CA ALA A 242 -27.41 12.14 -8.57
C ALA A 242 -25.90 12.02 -8.86
N ALA A 243 -25.21 13.13 -9.10
CA ALA A 243 -23.76 13.14 -9.27
C ALA A 243 -23.04 12.76 -7.96
N PHE A 244 -23.51 13.27 -6.82
CA PHE A 244 -23.00 12.92 -5.50
C PHE A 244 -23.19 11.43 -5.18
N GLU A 245 -24.39 10.89 -5.40
CA GLU A 245 -24.71 9.47 -5.24
C GLU A 245 -23.80 8.58 -6.08
N ARG A 246 -23.61 8.94 -7.35
CA ARG A 246 -22.73 8.20 -8.26
C ARG A 246 -21.29 8.18 -7.76
N GLU A 247 -20.79 9.31 -7.27
CA GLU A 247 -19.44 9.39 -6.71
C GLU A 247 -19.29 8.53 -5.44
N LEU A 248 -20.29 8.53 -4.54
CA LEU A 248 -20.28 7.65 -3.37
C LEU A 248 -20.32 6.16 -3.75
N LEU A 249 -21.09 5.78 -4.77
CA LEU A 249 -21.11 4.40 -5.26
C LEU A 249 -19.76 4.01 -5.88
N GLY A 250 -19.16 4.89 -6.69
CA GLY A 250 -17.81 4.68 -7.22
C GLY A 250 -16.77 4.54 -6.11
N MET A 251 -16.97 5.27 -4.99
CA MET A 251 -16.16 5.11 -3.79
C MET A 251 -16.26 3.73 -3.16
N LEU A 252 -17.48 3.21 -2.99
CA LEU A 252 -17.73 1.89 -2.41
C LEU A 252 -17.23 0.75 -3.30
N ASN A 253 -17.35 0.92 -4.61
CA ASN A 253 -16.92 -0.08 -5.59
C ASN A 253 -15.40 -0.06 -5.85
N ASN A 254 -14.65 0.85 -5.23
CA ASN A 254 -13.24 1.10 -5.54
C ASN A 254 -12.98 1.33 -7.05
N GLU A 255 -13.91 2.00 -7.73
CA GLU A 255 -13.73 2.34 -9.14
C GLU A 255 -12.55 3.30 -9.29
N PRO A 256 -11.65 3.08 -10.27
CA PRO A 256 -10.52 3.96 -10.52
C PRO A 256 -11.01 5.34 -10.98
N ARG A 257 -10.57 6.42 -10.32
CA ARG A 257 -11.19 7.75 -10.44
C ARG A 257 -10.37 8.72 -11.28
N GLY A 258 -9.26 8.27 -11.83
CA GLY A 258 -8.41 9.04 -12.73
C GLY A 258 -7.24 8.26 -13.28
N ALA A 259 -6.48 8.90 -14.18
CA ALA A 259 -5.30 8.31 -14.81
C ALA A 259 -4.29 7.77 -13.77
N ARG A 260 -4.17 8.43 -12.60
CA ARG A 260 -3.29 8.00 -11.51
C ARG A 260 -3.67 6.65 -10.89
N ASP A 261 -4.96 6.42 -10.67
CA ASP A 261 -5.45 5.16 -10.09
C ASP A 261 -5.30 4.02 -11.12
N VAL A 262 -5.54 4.33 -12.40
CA VAL A 262 -5.33 3.38 -13.51
C VAL A 262 -3.84 3.04 -13.66
N ASP A 263 -2.95 4.02 -13.55
CA ASP A 263 -1.50 3.82 -13.58
C ASP A 263 -1.01 3.01 -12.37
N GLU A 264 -1.51 3.30 -11.16
CA GLU A 264 -1.18 2.50 -9.97
C GLU A 264 -1.65 1.05 -10.09
N VAL A 265 -2.86 0.82 -10.58
CA VAL A 265 -3.38 -0.52 -10.88
C VAL A 265 -2.49 -1.20 -11.93
N GLY A 266 -2.10 -0.50 -12.99
CA GLY A 266 -1.18 -1.01 -14.02
C GLY A 266 0.18 -1.40 -13.45
N ILE A 267 0.76 -0.57 -12.58
CA ILE A 267 2.04 -0.85 -11.90
C ILE A 267 1.91 -2.08 -10.99
N LEU A 268 0.81 -2.20 -10.24
CA LEU A 268 0.54 -3.35 -9.37
C LEU A 268 0.40 -4.65 -10.18
N MET A 269 -0.32 -4.63 -11.30
CA MET A 269 -0.47 -5.81 -12.16
C MET A 269 0.89 -6.20 -12.79
N ALA A 270 1.66 -5.24 -13.29
CA ALA A 270 2.99 -5.51 -13.83
C ALA A 270 3.97 -6.06 -12.78
N ALA A 271 3.87 -5.61 -11.52
CA ALA A 271 4.65 -6.15 -10.41
C ALA A 271 4.22 -7.58 -10.03
N ALA A 272 2.91 -7.85 -10.02
CA ALA A 272 2.37 -9.18 -9.78
C ALA A 272 2.82 -10.19 -10.85
N GLU A 273 2.78 -9.80 -12.13
CA GLU A 273 3.26 -10.63 -13.25
C GLU A 273 4.75 -10.97 -13.11
N LYS A 274 5.59 -9.99 -12.75
CA LYS A 274 7.03 -10.22 -12.51
C LYS A 274 7.27 -11.20 -11.37
N PHE A 275 6.50 -11.11 -10.28
CA PHE A 275 6.62 -12.01 -9.15
C PHE A 275 6.24 -13.46 -9.51
N ILE A 276 5.13 -13.63 -10.25
CA ILE A 276 4.68 -14.94 -10.75
C ILE A 276 5.76 -15.55 -11.67
N ALA A 277 6.32 -14.75 -12.58
CA ALA A 277 7.36 -15.20 -13.49
C ALA A 277 8.67 -15.59 -12.76
N SER A 278 9.06 -14.86 -11.71
CA SER A 278 10.23 -15.21 -10.90
C SER A 278 10.05 -16.52 -10.12
N ASN A 279 8.86 -16.76 -9.56
CA ASN A 279 8.57 -17.99 -8.83
C ASN A 279 8.48 -19.22 -9.74
N GLN A 280 7.98 -19.07 -10.97
CA GLN A 280 8.00 -20.19 -11.93
C GLN A 280 9.42 -20.59 -12.32
N LYS A 281 10.34 -19.64 -12.49
CA LYS A 281 11.75 -19.93 -12.80
C LYS A 281 12.48 -20.65 -11.67
N THR A 282 12.26 -20.25 -10.42
CA THR A 282 12.87 -20.92 -9.26
C THR A 282 12.34 -22.34 -9.07
N VAL A 283 11.04 -22.58 -9.28
CA VAL A 283 10.47 -23.94 -9.23
C VAL A 283 11.03 -24.83 -10.35
N SER A 284 11.21 -24.28 -11.55
CA SER A 284 11.78 -25.01 -12.70
C SER A 284 13.23 -25.42 -12.48
N ALA A 285 14.05 -24.53 -11.90
CA ALA A 285 15.46 -24.79 -11.61
C ALA A 285 15.65 -25.82 -10.49
N THR A 286 14.74 -25.85 -9.51
CA THR A 286 14.80 -26.79 -8.39
C THR A 286 14.35 -28.20 -8.81
N GLY A 287 13.39 -28.30 -9.75
CA GLY A 287 12.93 -29.58 -10.29
C GLY A 287 13.95 -30.30 -11.20
N GLN A 288 14.80 -29.55 -11.91
CA GLN A 288 15.82 -30.15 -12.79
C GLN A 288 17.06 -30.66 -12.05
N GLY A 289 17.36 -30.14 -10.85
CA GLY A 289 18.52 -30.58 -10.05
C GLY A 289 18.36 -31.97 -9.41
N GLN A 290 17.12 -32.39 -9.10
CA GLN A 290 16.87 -33.69 -8.48
C GLN A 290 16.88 -34.88 -9.47
N SER A 291 16.71 -34.63 -10.76
CA SER A 291 16.68 -35.71 -11.77
C SER A 291 18.07 -36.21 -12.20
N THR A 292 19.14 -35.49 -11.85
CA THR A 292 20.52 -35.85 -12.25
C THR A 292 21.29 -36.66 -11.21
N GLU A 293 20.79 -36.78 -9.98
CA GLU A 293 21.53 -37.45 -8.88
C GLU A 293 21.19 -38.94 -8.72
N THR A 294 20.16 -39.46 -9.40
CA THR A 294 19.71 -40.86 -9.24
C THR A 294 20.36 -41.86 -10.22
N ASN A 295 21.30 -41.43 -11.09
CA ASN A 295 21.88 -42.30 -12.11
C ASN A 295 23.41 -42.41 -12.03
N ARG A 296 23.94 -42.59 -10.81
CA ARG A 296 25.32 -43.05 -10.57
C ARG A 296 25.33 -44.11 -9.49
N GLN A 297 25.07 -45.36 -9.86
CA GLN A 297 25.74 -46.57 -9.35
C GLN A 297 25.10 -47.84 -9.95
N PRO A 298 25.82 -48.96 -10.02
CA PRO A 298 27.28 -49.15 -9.97
C PRO A 298 27.90 -49.46 -11.33
#